data_AF-A0AAD7C716-F1
#
_entry.id   AF-A0AAD7C716-F1
#
_cell.length_a   1.000
_cell.length_b   1.000
_cell.length_c   1.000
_cell.angle_alpha   90.00
_cell.angle_beta   90.00
_cell.angle_gamma   90.00
#
_symmetry.space_group_name_H-M   'P 1'
#
loop_
_entity.id
_entity.type
_entity.pdbx_description
1 polymer ?
#
loop_
_entity_poly.entity_id
_entity_poly.type
_entity_poly.pdbx_seq_one_letter_code
_entity_poly.pdbx_strand_id
1 'polypeptide(L)'
;MISTVEEVQQRMGHVNMMADTVLLNASPEDLRAILRSMLASKTPGLVSAFMTSTRARLLYQQPAAGTTPVKCQPFSSETAPQLQSILTRARLLYGTSPLLASVVRSTLGCRWPAEGTVADVLAVVDGDLDQALQSCREELTQGDIVDLTAARKAVGDLVAALESSRLDVDSWDGEFPFERAVYSARDLRL
;
A
#
# COMPACT_ATOMS: atom_id res chain seq x y z
N MET A 1 40.14 -3.68 -19.90
CA MET A 1 38.81 -4.34 -19.80
C MET A 1 38.07 -3.79 -18.59
N ILE A 2 37.70 -2.51 -18.63
CA ILE A 2 36.93 -1.80 -17.58
C ILE A 2 36.01 -0.85 -18.35
N SER A 3 34.90 -1.35 -18.86
CA SER A 3 33.93 -0.55 -19.65
C SER A 3 32.50 -1.05 -19.45
N THR A 4 32.10 -1.36 -18.22
CA THR A 4 30.74 -1.86 -17.94
C THR A 4 30.04 -1.19 -16.75
N VAL A 5 30.72 -0.30 -16.01
CA VAL A 5 30.10 0.43 -14.89
C VAL A 5 29.66 1.84 -15.29
N GLU A 6 30.40 2.52 -16.18
CA GLU A 6 30.04 3.87 -16.64
C GLU A 6 28.78 3.90 -17.52
N GLU A 7 28.53 2.87 -18.34
CA GLU A 7 27.36 2.85 -19.23
C GLU A 7 26.00 2.72 -18.49
N VAL A 8 26.00 2.15 -17.29
CA VAL A 8 24.77 2.01 -16.48
C VAL A 8 24.46 3.31 -15.73
N GLN A 9 25.48 4.06 -15.30
CA GLN A 9 25.30 5.37 -14.66
C GLN A 9 24.90 6.47 -15.65
N GLN A 10 25.25 6.33 -16.93
CA GLN A 10 25.00 7.36 -17.95
C GLN A 10 23.55 7.42 -18.45
N ARG A 11 22.67 6.52 -17.99
CA ARG A 11 21.23 6.49 -18.32
C ARG A 11 20.30 7.05 -17.24
N MET A 12 20.81 7.55 -16.12
CA MET A 12 20.04 8.43 -15.25
C MET A 12 20.16 9.84 -15.81
N GLY A 13 19.28 10.17 -16.77
CA GLY A 13 19.28 11.47 -17.44
C GLY A 13 19.41 12.60 -16.42
N HIS A 14 20.40 13.47 -16.61
CA HIS A 14 20.67 14.65 -15.80
C HIS A 14 19.34 15.30 -15.42
N VAL A 15 18.94 15.24 -14.15
CA VAL A 15 17.85 16.06 -13.67
C VAL A 15 18.28 17.50 -13.93
N ASN A 16 17.41 18.28 -14.56
CA ASN A 16 17.72 19.65 -14.95
C ASN A 16 18.18 20.41 -13.69
N MET A 17 19.31 21.10 -13.74
CA MET A 17 19.87 21.87 -12.61
C MET A 17 18.85 22.85 -12.00
N MET A 18 17.93 23.38 -12.82
CA MET A 18 16.81 24.21 -12.35
C MET A 18 15.80 23.41 -11.52
N ALA A 19 15.49 22.18 -11.93
CA ALA A 19 14.62 21.28 -11.18
C ALA A 19 15.29 20.86 -9.86
N ASP A 20 16.59 20.56 -9.86
CA ASP A 20 17.34 20.24 -8.63
C ASP A 20 17.35 21.41 -7.66
N THR A 21 17.53 22.64 -8.15
CA THR A 21 17.48 23.84 -7.31
C THR A 21 16.13 23.99 -6.63
N VAL A 22 15.02 23.74 -7.35
CA VAL A 22 13.68 23.75 -6.75
C VAL A 22 13.52 22.62 -5.73
N LEU A 23 13.94 21.39 -6.06
CA LEU A 23 13.84 20.24 -5.16
C LEU A 23 14.62 20.42 -3.85
N LEU A 24 15.76 21.11 -3.89
CA LEU A 24 16.61 21.35 -2.72
C LEU A 24 16.12 22.48 -1.81
N ASN A 25 15.37 23.46 -2.35
CA ASN A 25 15.01 24.68 -1.63
C ASN A 25 13.51 24.86 -1.36
N ALA A 26 12.64 24.13 -2.07
CA ALA A 26 11.21 24.21 -1.87
C ALA A 26 10.77 23.56 -0.55
N SER A 27 9.78 24.15 0.12
CA SER A 27 9.16 23.55 1.30
C SER A 27 8.37 22.27 0.92
N PRO A 28 8.13 21.35 1.86
CA PRO A 28 7.27 20.19 1.61
C PRO A 28 5.86 20.58 1.14
N GLU A 29 5.33 21.70 1.64
CA GLU A 29 4.02 22.24 1.25
C GLU A 29 4.04 22.71 -0.21
N ASP A 30 5.08 23.44 -0.62
CA ASP A 30 5.24 23.91 -2.00
C ASP A 30 5.42 22.74 -2.97
N LEU A 31 6.24 21.75 -2.61
CA LEU A 31 6.42 20.53 -3.42
C LEU A 31 5.10 19.79 -3.61
N ARG A 32 4.27 19.66 -2.56
CA ARG A 32 2.93 19.05 -2.68
C ARG A 32 2.01 19.88 -3.57
N ALA A 33 2.04 21.21 -3.48
CA ALA A 33 1.23 22.09 -4.32
C ALA A 33 1.62 22.00 -5.81
N ILE A 34 2.93 22.01 -6.09
CA ILE A 34 3.48 21.85 -7.45
C ILE A 34 3.10 20.48 -8.02
N LEU A 35 3.30 19.39 -7.27
CA LEU A 35 2.94 18.04 -7.71
C LEU A 35 1.44 17.90 -7.98
N ARG A 36 0.56 18.44 -7.13
CA ARG A 36 -0.89 18.44 -7.38
C ARG A 36 -1.24 19.19 -8.66
N SER A 37 -0.62 20.34 -8.88
CA SER A 37 -0.84 21.16 -10.09
C SER A 37 -0.37 20.43 -11.35
N MET A 38 0.79 19.77 -11.27
CA MET A 38 1.31 18.90 -12.33
C MET A 38 0.34 17.74 -12.63
N LEU A 39 -0.09 16.99 -11.63
CA LEU A 39 -1.02 15.87 -11.81
C LEU A 39 -2.39 16.34 -12.34
N ALA A 40 -2.86 17.52 -11.91
CA ALA A 40 -4.11 18.12 -12.37
C ALA A 40 -4.05 18.66 -13.81
N SER A 41 -2.85 18.86 -14.39
CA SER A 41 -2.68 19.34 -15.76
C SER A 41 -3.21 18.39 -16.83
N LYS A 42 -3.60 17.15 -16.46
CA LYS A 42 -4.07 16.07 -17.34
C LYS A 42 -3.10 15.76 -18.48
N THR A 43 -1.81 16.05 -18.29
CA THR A 43 -0.77 15.64 -19.24
C THR A 43 -0.79 14.10 -19.37
N PRO A 44 -0.99 13.55 -20.57
CA PRO A 44 -1.07 12.10 -20.77
C PRO A 44 0.17 11.39 -20.22
N GLY A 45 -0.03 10.29 -19.49
CA GLY A 45 1.05 9.48 -18.93
C GLY A 45 1.77 10.06 -17.71
N LEU A 46 1.56 11.33 -17.34
CA LEU A 46 2.25 11.95 -16.20
C LEU A 46 1.87 11.30 -14.86
N VAL A 47 0.57 11.03 -14.67
CA VAL A 47 0.08 10.32 -13.48
C VAL A 47 0.71 8.93 -13.43
N SER A 48 0.60 8.14 -14.51
CA SER A 48 1.19 6.79 -14.57
C SER A 48 2.71 6.77 -14.32
N ALA A 49 3.45 7.73 -14.87
CA ALA A 49 4.90 7.86 -14.64
C ALA A 49 5.25 8.25 -13.19
N PHE A 50 4.49 9.17 -12.61
CA PHE A 50 4.62 9.56 -11.20
C PHE A 50 4.38 8.35 -10.27
N MET A 51 3.32 7.61 -10.55
CA MET A 51 2.92 6.40 -9.83
C MET A 51 4.00 5.32 -9.91
N THR A 52 4.50 5.05 -11.11
CA THR A 52 5.56 4.05 -11.37
C THR A 52 6.85 4.42 -10.63
N SER A 53 7.26 5.69 -10.69
CA SER A 53 8.47 6.19 -10.00
C SER A 53 8.31 6.14 -8.47
N THR A 54 7.11 6.46 -7.98
CA THR A 54 6.77 6.37 -6.55
C THR A 54 6.85 4.93 -6.07
N ARG A 55 6.26 3.97 -6.81
CA ARG A 55 6.36 2.53 -6.52
C ARG A 55 7.81 2.06 -6.50
N ALA A 56 8.59 2.38 -7.54
CA ALA A 56 10.00 2.00 -7.62
C ALA A 56 10.79 2.52 -6.41
N ARG A 57 10.57 3.77 -6.00
CA ARG A 57 11.25 4.37 -4.84
C ARG A 57 10.84 3.70 -3.52
N LEU A 58 9.55 3.45 -3.31
CA LEU A 58 9.03 2.86 -2.08
C LEU A 58 9.40 1.37 -1.92
N LEU A 59 9.49 0.64 -3.03
CA LEU A 59 10.01 -0.72 -3.08
C LEU A 59 11.52 -0.75 -2.84
N TYR A 60 12.28 0.18 -3.42
CA TYR A 60 13.72 0.27 -3.21
C TYR A 60 14.09 0.69 -1.77
N GLN A 61 13.24 1.48 -1.10
CA GLN A 61 13.37 1.79 0.32
C GLN A 61 12.90 0.64 1.25
N GLN A 62 12.71 -0.57 0.75
CA GLN A 62 12.64 -1.75 1.61
C GLN A 62 13.99 -1.95 2.31
N PRO A 63 14.05 -1.91 3.66
CA PRO A 63 15.17 -2.52 4.34
C PRO A 63 15.16 -4.00 3.98
N ALA A 64 16.29 -4.57 3.59
CA ALA A 64 16.47 -6.01 3.35
C ALA A 64 16.31 -6.87 4.62
N ALA A 65 15.76 -6.33 5.71
CA ALA A 65 15.60 -6.99 6.98
C ALA A 65 14.11 -7.24 7.21
N GLY A 66 13.75 -8.52 7.17
CA GLY A 66 12.55 -9.14 7.73
C GLY A 66 11.34 -8.24 7.86
N THR A 67 10.32 -8.50 7.02
CA THR A 67 8.94 -8.37 7.47
C THR A 67 8.81 -9.25 8.70
N THR A 68 9.17 -8.74 9.88
CA THR A 68 8.75 -9.38 11.13
C THR A 68 7.24 -9.37 11.00
N PRO A 69 6.58 -10.55 10.91
CA PRO A 69 5.13 -10.58 10.99
C PRO A 69 4.81 -9.76 12.23
N VAL A 70 3.90 -8.80 12.10
CA VAL A 70 3.38 -8.11 13.28
C VAL A 70 2.74 -9.23 14.09
N LYS A 71 3.51 -9.84 14.99
CA LYS A 71 2.96 -10.72 15.99
C LYS A 71 2.15 -9.77 16.81
N CYS A 72 0.85 -9.77 16.56
CA CYS A 72 -0.09 -9.23 17.50
C CYS A 72 0.08 -10.06 18.77
N GLN A 73 0.99 -9.61 19.63
CA GLN A 73 0.66 -9.60 21.04
C GLN A 73 -0.67 -8.88 21.16
N PRO A 74 -1.59 -9.35 22.03
CA PRO A 74 -2.95 -8.80 22.13
C PRO A 74 -2.84 -7.29 22.09
N PHE A 75 -3.36 -6.69 21.01
CA PHE A 75 -3.10 -5.30 20.60
C PHE A 75 -3.03 -4.40 21.83
N SER A 76 -1.81 -4.11 22.28
CA SER A 76 -1.61 -3.18 23.39
C SER A 76 -1.55 -1.79 22.78
N SER A 77 -1.76 -0.75 23.58
CA SER A 77 -1.59 0.64 23.14
C SER A 77 -0.23 0.94 22.49
N GLU A 78 0.76 0.06 22.68
CA GLU A 78 2.12 0.18 22.15
C GLU A 78 2.28 -0.36 20.71
N THR A 79 1.32 -1.15 20.18
CA THR A 79 1.39 -1.72 18.81
C THR A 79 0.90 -0.74 17.73
N ALA A 80 0.23 0.35 18.13
CA ALA A 80 -0.38 1.34 17.25
C ALA A 80 0.58 2.07 16.27
N PRO A 81 1.79 2.54 16.66
CA PRO A 81 2.64 3.31 15.75
C PRO A 81 3.27 2.45 14.63
N GLN A 82 3.58 1.18 14.91
CA GLN A 82 4.11 0.27 13.90
C GLN A 82 3.04 -0.08 12.87
N LEU A 83 1.81 -0.33 13.32
CA LEU A 83 0.68 -0.55 12.42
C LEU A 83 0.38 0.70 11.58
N GLN A 84 0.38 1.90 12.16
CA GLN A 84 0.18 3.14 11.39
C GLN A 84 1.27 3.37 10.34
N SER A 85 2.52 3.02 10.63
CA SER A 85 3.61 3.07 9.65
C SER A 85 3.39 2.08 8.50
N ILE A 86 2.98 0.84 8.82
CA ILE A 86 2.66 -0.19 7.82
C ILE A 86 1.45 0.23 6.97
N LEU A 87 0.39 0.76 7.58
CA LEU A 87 -0.80 1.25 6.88
C LEU A 87 -0.47 2.46 6.00
N THR A 88 0.28 3.43 6.52
CA THR A 88 0.78 4.57 5.71
C THR A 88 1.58 4.07 4.52
N ARG A 89 2.42 3.06 4.71
CA ARG A 89 3.19 2.45 3.61
C ARG A 89 2.32 1.69 2.63
N ALA A 90 1.32 0.95 3.10
CA ALA A 90 0.36 0.25 2.26
C ALA A 90 -0.48 1.24 1.42
N ARG A 91 -0.92 2.35 2.02
CA ARG A 91 -1.59 3.48 1.35
C ARG A 91 -0.72 4.09 0.26
N LEU A 92 0.58 4.28 0.52
CA LEU A 92 1.54 4.81 -0.46
C LEU A 92 1.80 3.86 -1.64
N LEU A 93 1.55 2.56 -1.48
CA LEU A 93 1.70 1.54 -2.52
C LEU A 93 0.38 1.18 -3.21
N TYR A 94 -0.64 2.05 -3.12
CA TYR A 94 -1.95 1.87 -3.78
C TYR A 94 -2.69 0.61 -3.38
N GLY A 95 -2.36 0.03 -2.22
CA GLY A 95 -3.15 -1.06 -1.68
C GLY A 95 -3.16 -2.38 -2.50
N THR A 96 -2.28 -2.51 -3.48
CA THR A 96 -1.98 -3.79 -4.14
C THR A 96 -0.85 -4.53 -3.44
N SER A 97 -0.30 -3.98 -2.36
CA SER A 97 0.91 -4.55 -1.78
C SER A 97 0.59 -5.81 -0.95
N PRO A 98 1.44 -6.84 -1.02
CA PRO A 98 1.37 -8.02 -0.14
C PRO A 98 1.42 -7.66 1.36
N LEU A 99 1.74 -6.40 1.71
CA LEU A 99 1.68 -5.89 3.08
C LEU A 99 0.24 -5.86 3.62
N LEU A 100 -0.78 -5.59 2.80
CA LEU A 100 -2.17 -5.55 3.30
C LEU A 100 -2.67 -6.93 3.71
N ALA A 101 -2.39 -7.95 2.89
CA ALA A 101 -2.65 -9.33 3.26
C ALA A 101 -1.83 -9.75 4.50
N SER A 102 -0.63 -9.21 4.69
CA SER A 102 0.15 -9.42 5.91
C SER A 102 -0.46 -8.77 7.15
N VAL A 103 -1.05 -7.57 7.02
CA VAL A 103 -1.76 -6.89 8.13
C VAL A 103 -2.98 -7.71 8.55
N VAL A 104 -3.79 -8.17 7.59
CA VAL A 104 -4.95 -9.03 7.89
C VAL A 104 -4.50 -10.35 8.52
N ARG A 105 -3.45 -10.99 7.99
CA ARG A 105 -2.90 -12.22 8.60
C ARG A 105 -2.35 -12.00 10.01
N SER A 106 -1.93 -10.78 10.34
CA SER A 106 -1.44 -10.45 11.68
C SER A 106 -2.57 -10.43 12.71
N THR A 107 -3.84 -10.37 12.30
CA THR A 107 -4.98 -10.47 13.23
C THR A 107 -5.33 -11.90 13.62
N LEU A 108 -4.75 -12.91 12.96
CA LEU A 108 -5.06 -14.32 13.25
C LEU A 108 -4.62 -14.71 14.66
N GLY A 109 -5.50 -15.38 15.39
CA GLY A 109 -5.34 -15.78 16.79
C GLY A 109 -5.49 -14.62 17.78
N CYS A 110 -5.89 -13.43 17.31
CA CYS A 110 -6.06 -12.26 18.15
C CYS A 110 -7.54 -12.07 18.48
N ARG A 111 -7.79 -11.53 19.68
CA ARG A 111 -9.12 -11.20 20.14
C ARG A 111 -9.16 -9.73 20.53
N TRP A 112 -10.24 -9.07 20.17
CA TRP A 112 -10.48 -7.67 20.48
C TRP A 112 -11.93 -7.48 20.96
N PRO A 113 -12.19 -6.49 21.81
CA PRO A 113 -13.55 -6.07 22.11
C PRO A 113 -14.21 -5.43 20.88
N ALA A 114 -15.54 -5.44 20.84
CA ALA A 114 -16.34 -4.77 19.80
C ALA A 114 -16.08 -3.25 19.77
N GLU A 115 -15.81 -2.65 20.92
CA GLU A 115 -15.55 -1.23 21.08
C GLU A 115 -14.16 -0.97 21.69
N GLY A 116 -13.53 0.13 21.28
CA GLY A 116 -12.28 0.63 21.84
C GLY A 116 -11.18 0.82 20.79
N THR A 117 -10.00 1.26 21.24
CA THR A 117 -8.90 1.70 20.36
C THR A 117 -8.49 0.66 19.32
N VAL A 118 -8.56 -0.63 19.65
CA VAL A 118 -8.21 -1.71 18.72
C VAL A 118 -9.26 -1.85 17.63
N ALA A 119 -10.55 -1.81 17.98
CA ALA A 119 -11.64 -1.83 17.01
C ALA A 119 -11.59 -0.60 16.08
N ASP A 120 -11.32 0.59 16.64
CA ASP A 120 -11.15 1.82 15.84
C ASP A 120 -10.01 1.71 14.82
N VAL A 121 -8.88 1.14 15.26
CA VAL A 121 -7.71 0.93 14.40
C VAL A 121 -8.01 -0.09 13.31
N LEU A 122 -8.69 -1.18 13.63
CA LEU A 122 -9.08 -2.20 12.66
C LEU A 122 -10.12 -1.66 11.65
N ALA A 123 -11.04 -0.80 12.09
CA ALA A 123 -11.98 -0.11 11.20
C ALA A 123 -11.27 0.84 10.22
N VAL A 124 -10.22 1.52 10.66
CA VAL A 124 -9.35 2.33 9.77
C VAL A 124 -8.64 1.43 8.75
N VAL A 125 -8.14 0.27 9.19
CA VAL A 125 -7.51 -0.72 8.29
C VAL A 125 -8.53 -1.22 7.25
N ASP A 126 -9.75 -1.54 7.67
CA ASP A 126 -10.83 -1.95 6.76
C ASP A 126 -11.13 -0.89 5.69
N GLY A 127 -11.18 0.39 6.09
CA GLY A 127 -11.34 1.50 5.16
C GLY A 127 -10.19 1.61 4.14
N ASP A 128 -8.95 1.38 4.57
CA ASP A 128 -7.80 1.37 3.66
C ASP A 128 -7.83 0.20 2.69
N LEU A 129 -8.22 -0.99 3.17
CA LEU A 129 -8.37 -2.20 2.37
C LEU A 129 -9.47 -2.05 1.31
N ASP A 130 -10.59 -1.42 1.66
CA ASP A 130 -11.68 -1.08 0.75
C ASP A 130 -11.21 -0.12 -0.37
N GLN A 131 -10.50 0.95 -0.01
CA GLN A 131 -9.95 1.91 -0.98
C GLN A 131 -8.88 1.28 -1.89
N ALA A 132 -8.03 0.43 -1.31
CA ALA A 132 -7.03 -0.34 -2.02
C ALA A 132 -7.65 -1.20 -3.13
N LEU A 133 -8.66 -2.00 -2.78
CA LEU A 133 -9.39 -2.84 -3.71
C LEU A 133 -10.09 -1.98 -4.77
N GLN A 134 -10.72 -0.87 -4.39
CA GLN A 134 -11.34 0.04 -5.34
C GLN A 134 -10.33 0.61 -6.36
N SER A 135 -9.15 1.03 -5.91
CA SER A 135 -8.08 1.49 -6.78
C SER A 135 -7.63 0.40 -7.77
N CYS A 136 -7.56 -0.86 -7.33
CA CYS A 136 -7.23 -1.98 -8.22
C CYS A 136 -8.25 -2.11 -9.36
N ARG A 137 -9.55 -1.95 -9.07
CA ARG A 137 -10.62 -2.03 -10.08
C ARG A 137 -10.48 -0.96 -11.14
N GLU A 138 -10.19 0.27 -10.72
CA GLU A 138 -10.04 1.39 -11.63
C GLU A 138 -8.86 1.16 -12.59
N GLU A 139 -7.72 0.68 -12.07
CA GLU A 139 -6.57 0.30 -12.90
C GLU A 139 -6.89 -0.87 -13.86
N LEU A 140 -7.62 -1.90 -13.39
CA LEU A 140 -8.08 -3.01 -14.24
C LEU A 140 -8.98 -2.52 -15.38
N THR A 141 -9.90 -1.61 -15.07
CA THR A 141 -10.87 -1.07 -16.03
C THR A 141 -10.21 -0.14 -17.05
N GLN A 142 -9.20 0.62 -16.62
CA GLN A 142 -8.46 1.54 -17.48
C GLN A 142 -7.41 0.82 -18.36
N GLY A 143 -7.12 -0.46 -18.07
CA GLY A 143 -6.10 -1.23 -18.79
C GLY A 143 -4.67 -0.84 -18.43
N ASP A 144 -4.49 -0.10 -17.33
CA ASP A 144 -3.22 0.48 -16.90
C ASP A 144 -2.34 -0.49 -16.08
N ILE A 145 -2.72 -1.77 -16.01
CA ILE A 145 -1.99 -2.76 -15.25
C ILE A 145 -0.88 -3.37 -16.09
N VAL A 146 0.35 -3.00 -15.72
CA VAL A 146 1.60 -3.50 -16.30
C VAL A 146 1.79 -5.01 -16.06
N ASP A 147 1.30 -5.54 -14.93
CA ASP A 147 1.37 -6.97 -14.59
C ASP A 147 0.06 -7.47 -13.95
N LEU A 148 -0.86 -7.92 -14.80
CA LEU A 148 -2.16 -8.47 -14.39
C LEU A 148 -2.02 -9.74 -13.55
N THR A 149 -0.94 -10.51 -13.74
CA THR A 149 -0.72 -11.76 -13.01
C THR A 149 -0.33 -11.48 -11.57
N ALA A 150 0.60 -10.55 -11.35
CA ALA A 150 0.96 -10.09 -10.02
C ALA A 150 -0.23 -9.44 -9.29
N ALA A 151 -1.03 -8.63 -10.00
CA ALA A 151 -2.22 -8.01 -9.44
C ALA A 151 -3.25 -9.05 -8.99
N ARG A 152 -3.60 -10.03 -9.84
CA ARG A 152 -4.49 -11.13 -9.46
C ARG A 152 -3.98 -11.94 -8.28
N LYS A 153 -2.68 -12.23 -8.25
CA LYS A 153 -2.07 -12.95 -7.13
C LYS A 153 -2.20 -12.16 -5.83
N ALA A 154 -1.90 -10.87 -5.84
CA ALA A 154 -2.01 -10.01 -4.66
C ALA A 154 -3.45 -9.91 -4.14
N VAL A 155 -4.43 -9.79 -5.04
CA VAL A 155 -5.86 -9.82 -4.69
C VAL A 155 -6.25 -11.18 -4.10
N GLY A 156 -5.83 -12.29 -4.73
CA GLY A 156 -6.09 -13.64 -4.23
C GLY A 156 -5.50 -13.87 -2.83
N ASP A 157 -4.27 -13.42 -2.60
CA ASP A 157 -3.59 -13.51 -1.30
C ASP A 157 -4.30 -12.68 -0.22
N LEU A 158 -4.92 -11.55 -0.59
CA LEU A 158 -5.71 -10.72 0.31
C LEU A 158 -7.08 -11.35 0.62
N VAL A 159 -7.78 -11.88 -0.39
CA VAL A 159 -9.04 -12.60 -0.21
C VAL A 159 -8.85 -13.78 0.74
N ALA A 160 -7.82 -14.61 0.52
CA ALA A 160 -7.53 -15.74 1.39
C ALA A 160 -7.21 -15.31 2.83
N ALA A 161 -6.53 -14.17 3.00
CA ALA A 161 -6.26 -13.62 4.33
C ALA A 161 -7.55 -13.16 5.04
N LEU A 162 -8.44 -12.48 4.32
CA LEU A 162 -9.74 -12.03 4.86
C LEU A 162 -10.63 -13.21 5.25
N GLU A 163 -10.68 -14.25 4.43
CA GLU A 163 -11.43 -15.49 4.74
C GLU A 163 -10.87 -16.19 5.97
N SER A 164 -9.53 -16.31 6.07
CA SER A 164 -8.88 -16.90 7.24
C SER A 164 -9.16 -16.09 8.51
N SER A 165 -9.10 -14.75 8.42
CA SER A 165 -9.41 -13.85 9.53
C SER A 165 -10.86 -13.97 9.98
N ARG A 166 -11.80 -14.08 9.04
CA ARG A 166 -13.21 -14.30 9.35
C ARG A 166 -13.46 -15.60 10.09
N LEU A 167 -12.90 -16.72 9.60
CA LEU A 167 -13.03 -18.02 10.27
C LEU A 167 -12.43 -18.02 11.68
N ASP A 168 -11.31 -17.32 11.87
CA ASP A 168 -10.70 -17.17 13.20
C ASP A 168 -11.59 -16.37 14.14
N VAL A 169 -12.16 -15.24 13.68
CA VAL A 169 -13.08 -14.41 14.46
C VAL A 169 -14.37 -15.17 14.83
N ASP A 170 -14.94 -15.90 13.87
CA ASP A 170 -16.13 -16.73 14.09
C ASP A 170 -15.87 -17.81 15.16
N SER A 171 -14.62 -18.30 15.30
CA SER A 171 -14.26 -19.35 16.27
C SER A 171 -14.33 -18.89 17.74
N TRP A 172 -14.29 -17.58 18.00
CA TRP A 172 -14.40 -17.01 19.34
C TRP A 172 -15.61 -16.08 19.51
N ASP A 173 -16.56 -16.12 18.57
CA ASP A 173 -17.81 -15.32 18.58
C ASP A 173 -17.54 -13.80 18.63
N GLY A 174 -16.54 -13.36 17.87
CA GLY A 174 -16.14 -11.97 17.78
C GLY A 174 -16.84 -11.17 16.68
N GLU A 175 -16.71 -9.85 16.73
CA GLU A 175 -17.12 -8.98 15.63
C GLU A 175 -16.01 -8.88 14.57
N PHE A 176 -16.35 -9.24 13.34
CA PHE A 176 -15.41 -9.25 12.22
C PHE A 176 -15.16 -7.81 11.71
N PRO A 177 -13.92 -7.31 11.76
CA PRO A 177 -13.67 -5.88 11.54
C PRO A 177 -13.51 -5.49 10.07
N PHE A 178 -13.39 -6.45 9.14
CA PHE A 178 -13.03 -6.19 7.74
C PHE A 178 -14.21 -6.34 6.76
N GLU A 179 -15.41 -5.92 7.16
CA GLU A 179 -16.63 -6.13 6.38
C GLU A 179 -16.58 -5.43 5.01
N ARG A 180 -16.09 -4.18 4.97
CA ARG A 180 -16.04 -3.39 3.73
C ARG A 180 -15.04 -3.98 2.75
N ALA A 181 -13.86 -4.37 3.24
CA ALA A 181 -12.85 -5.03 2.44
C ALA A 181 -13.37 -6.33 1.81
N VAL A 182 -14.10 -7.16 2.57
CA VAL A 182 -14.70 -8.39 2.04
C VAL A 182 -15.75 -8.09 0.97
N TYR A 183 -16.59 -7.08 1.20
CA TYR A 183 -17.59 -6.66 0.21
C TYR A 183 -16.91 -6.24 -1.11
N SER A 184 -15.91 -5.37 -1.02
CA SER A 184 -15.16 -4.92 -2.19
C SER A 184 -14.33 -6.03 -2.84
N ALA A 185 -13.80 -6.98 -2.10
CA ALA A 185 -13.06 -8.08 -2.68
C ALA A 185 -13.97 -9.04 -3.50
N ARG A 186 -15.21 -9.28 -3.05
CA ARG A 186 -16.18 -10.14 -3.76
C ARG A 186 -16.58 -9.58 -5.12
N ASP A 187 -16.73 -8.28 -5.18
CA ASP A 187 -17.15 -7.56 -6.38
C ASP A 187 -15.96 -7.24 -7.31
N LEU A 188 -14.73 -7.54 -6.89
CA LEU A 188 -13.49 -7.48 -7.70
C LEU A 188 -13.18 -8.77 -8.46
N ARG A 189 -14.08 -9.77 -8.49
CA ARG A 189 -13.81 -11.07 -9.12
C ARG A 189 -13.40 -10.91 -10.59
N LEU A 190 -12.10 -11.04 -10.82
CA LEU A 190 -11.40 -11.11 -12.11
C LEU A 190 -11.45 -12.50 -12.72
#